data_AF-A0A955LWM3-F1
#
_entry.id   AF-A0A955LWM3-F1
#
_cell.length_a   1.000
_cell.length_b   1.000
_cell.length_c   1.000
_cell.angle_alpha   90.00
_cell.angle_beta   90.00
_cell.angle_gamma   90.00
#
_symmetry.space_group_name_H-M   'P 1'
#
loop_
_entity.id
_entity.type
_entity.pdbx_description
1 polymer ?
#
loop_
_entity_poly.entity_id
_entity_poly.type
_entity_poly.pdbx_seq_one_letter_code
_entity_poly.pdbx_strand_id
1 'polypeptide(L)'
;MKVRNVGLPVVLLISIIMILVGAFVGYQFASNPVPKNCAELGATYLEMGKNELGITDFGSDEWRRLIDDETKFTNDCYESLNK
;
A
#
# COMPACT_ATOMS: atom_id res chain seq x y z
N MET A 1 -23.30 -50.90 -1.99
CA MET A 1 -22.87 -49.74 -1.17
C MET A 1 -22.69 -48.54 -2.09
N LYS A 2 -23.44 -47.44 -1.87
CA LYS A 2 -23.37 -46.23 -2.69
C LYS A 2 -22.20 -45.39 -2.17
N VAL A 3 -21.08 -45.44 -2.85
CA VAL A 3 -19.87 -44.65 -2.53
C VAL A 3 -20.27 -43.18 -2.69
N ARG A 4 -20.55 -42.51 -1.58
CA ARG A 4 -20.86 -41.09 -1.60
C ARG A 4 -19.55 -40.38 -1.95
N ASN A 5 -19.54 -39.65 -3.06
CA ASN A 5 -18.48 -38.74 -3.49
C ASN A 5 -18.38 -37.55 -2.52
N VAL A 6 -18.01 -37.78 -1.27
CA VAL A 6 -17.87 -36.72 -0.25
C VAL A 6 -16.64 -35.84 -0.52
N GLY A 7 -15.66 -36.33 -1.30
CA GLY A 7 -14.44 -35.57 -1.63
C GLY A 7 -14.65 -34.45 -2.66
N LEU A 8 -15.51 -34.65 -3.66
CA LEU A 8 -15.74 -33.69 -4.74
C LEU A 8 -16.22 -32.29 -4.26
N PRO A 9 -17.21 -32.17 -3.35
CA PRO A 9 -17.66 -30.85 -2.88
C PRO A 9 -16.63 -30.14 -2.01
N VAL A 10 -15.81 -30.88 -1.25
CA VAL A 10 -14.77 -30.31 -0.38
C VAL A 10 -13.61 -29.75 -1.20
N VAL A 11 -13.18 -30.48 -2.23
CA VAL A 11 -12.13 -30.00 -3.15
C VAL A 11 -12.60 -28.75 -3.90
N LEU A 12 -13.86 -28.71 -4.33
CA LEU A 12 -14.45 -27.52 -4.96
C LEU A 12 -14.46 -26.30 -4.02
N LEU A 13 -14.81 -26.51 -2.74
CA LEU A 13 -14.78 -25.46 -1.72
C LEU A 13 -13.37 -24.89 -1.50
N ILE A 14 -12.37 -25.75 -1.40
CA ILE A 14 -10.97 -25.34 -1.22
C ILE A 14 -10.49 -24.51 -2.42
N SER A 15 -10.81 -24.94 -3.64
CA SER A 15 -10.46 -24.20 -4.86
C SER A 15 -11.09 -22.81 -4.91
N ILE A 16 -12.36 -22.67 -4.51
CA ILE A 16 -13.04 -21.37 -4.45
C ILE A 16 -12.36 -20.45 -3.41
N ILE A 17 -12.02 -20.99 -2.24
CA ILE A 17 -11.32 -20.23 -1.19
C ILE A 17 -9.95 -19.73 -1.70
N MET A 18 -9.18 -20.58 -2.37
CA MET A 18 -7.89 -20.20 -2.95
C MET A 18 -8.02 -19.08 -3.98
N ILE A 19 -9.04 -19.14 -4.84
CA ILE A 19 -9.30 -18.09 -5.85
C ILE A 19 -9.67 -16.77 -5.16
N LEU A 20 -10.52 -16.80 -4.13
CA LEU A 20 -10.91 -15.61 -3.38
C LEU A 20 -9.72 -14.97 -2.65
N VAL A 21 -8.86 -15.78 -2.03
CA VAL A 21 -7.64 -15.28 -1.38
C VAL A 21 -6.70 -14.66 -2.41
N GLY A 22 -6.48 -15.32 -3.55
CA GLY A 22 -5.66 -14.77 -4.64
C GLY A 22 -6.20 -13.44 -5.19
N ALA A 23 -7.52 -13.34 -5.37
CA ALA A 23 -8.17 -12.12 -5.81
C ALA A 23 -8.07 -10.99 -4.79
N PHE A 24 -8.23 -11.29 -3.49
CA PHE A 24 -8.11 -10.31 -2.42
C PHE A 24 -6.68 -9.77 -2.29
N VAL A 25 -5.69 -10.66 -2.35
CA VAL A 25 -4.26 -10.27 -2.32
C VAL A 25 -3.91 -9.46 -3.57
N GLY A 26 -4.32 -9.91 -4.76
CA GLY A 26 -4.10 -9.18 -6.01
C GLY A 26 -4.75 -7.80 -6.01
N TYR A 27 -5.96 -7.67 -5.44
CA TYR A 27 -6.65 -6.39 -5.27
C TYR A 27 -5.89 -5.45 -4.33
N GLN A 28 -5.40 -5.93 -3.18
CA GLN A 28 -4.59 -5.13 -2.26
C GLN A 28 -3.29 -4.63 -2.89
N PHE A 29 -2.63 -5.47 -3.70
CA PHE A 29 -1.43 -5.06 -4.43
C PHE A 29 -1.73 -4.05 -5.54
N ALA A 30 -2.89 -4.16 -6.21
CA ALA A 30 -3.31 -3.22 -7.24
C ALA A 30 -3.87 -1.91 -6.69
N SER A 31 -4.45 -1.92 -5.49
CA SER A 31 -5.10 -0.76 -4.86
C SER A 31 -4.13 0.18 -4.15
N ASN A 32 -2.87 -0.22 -3.97
CA ASN A 32 -1.81 0.71 -3.60
C ASN A 32 -1.17 1.23 -4.89
N PRO A 33 -1.58 2.39 -5.41
CA PRO A 33 -0.88 2.98 -6.54
C PRO A 33 0.56 3.22 -6.12
N VAL A 34 1.48 2.44 -6.70
CA VAL A 34 2.90 2.78 -6.64
C VAL A 34 3.02 4.18 -7.20
N PRO A 35 3.57 5.14 -6.45
CA PRO A 35 3.63 6.53 -6.88
C PRO A 35 4.39 6.62 -8.20
N LYS A 36 3.76 7.24 -9.20
CA LYS A 36 4.25 7.26 -10.58
C LYS A 36 5.30 8.34 -10.82
N ASN A 37 5.42 9.28 -9.88
CA ASN A 37 6.36 10.39 -9.94
C ASN A 37 6.82 10.76 -8.51
N CYS A 38 7.92 11.51 -8.42
CA CYS A 38 8.50 11.93 -7.13
C CYS A 38 7.53 12.75 -6.28
N ALA A 39 6.65 13.54 -6.89
CA ALA A 39 5.64 14.33 -6.17
C ALA A 39 4.58 13.44 -5.48
N GLU A 40 4.10 12.39 -6.14
CA GLU A 40 3.18 11.40 -5.54
C GLU A 40 3.86 10.61 -4.42
N LEU A 41 5.15 10.32 -4.57
CA LEU A 41 5.95 9.63 -3.56
C LEU A 41 6.14 10.51 -2.32
N GLY A 42 6.44 11.80 -2.50
CA GLY A 42 6.51 12.79 -1.43
C GLY A 42 5.19 12.96 -0.68
N ALA A 43 4.07 13.10 -1.40
CA ALA A 43 2.74 13.18 -0.79
C ALA A 43 2.39 11.92 0.04
N THR A 44 2.75 10.74 -0.47
CA THR A 44 2.56 9.47 0.24
C THR A 44 3.41 9.42 1.51
N TYR A 45 4.68 9.85 1.43
CA TYR A 45 5.58 9.92 2.57
C TYR A 45 5.08 10.88 3.65
N LEU A 46 4.56 12.05 3.24
CA LEU A 46 3.95 13.02 4.14
C LEU A 46 2.72 12.45 4.86
N GLU A 47 1.86 11.74 4.14
CA GLU A 47 0.66 11.14 4.71
C GLU A 47 0.99 10.02 5.70
N MET A 48 1.97 9.16 5.38
CA MET A 48 2.48 8.14 6.29
C MET A 48 3.09 8.77 7.54
N GLY A 49 4.02 9.72 7.38
CA GLY A 49 4.69 10.37 8.51
C GLY A 49 3.72 11.13 9.42
N LYS A 50 2.69 11.78 8.86
CA LYS A 50 1.62 12.42 9.63
C LYS A 50 0.87 11.41 10.50
N ASN A 51 0.49 10.27 9.93
CA ASN A 51 -0.26 9.24 10.63
C ASN A 51 0.60 8.50 11.68
N GLU A 52 1.87 8.22 11.37
CA GLU A 52 2.80 7.56 12.30
C GLU A 52 3.14 8.44 13.51
N LEU A 53 3.34 9.73 13.28
CA LEU A 53 3.65 10.70 14.33
C LEU A 53 2.39 11.24 15.03
N GLY A 54 1.20 10.90 14.55
CA GLY A 54 -0.06 11.39 15.11
C GLY A 54 -0.21 12.91 15.04
N ILE A 55 0.38 13.55 14.04
CA ILE A 55 0.38 15.01 13.91
C ILE A 55 -1.03 15.47 13.53
N THR A 56 -1.64 16.23 14.43
CA THR A 56 -2.94 16.86 14.23
C THR A 56 -2.85 18.39 14.18
N ASP A 57 -1.74 18.95 14.67
CA ASP A 57 -1.43 20.37 14.61
C ASP A 57 -0.46 20.68 13.47
N PHE A 58 -0.96 21.30 12.41
CA PHE A 58 -0.18 21.72 11.25
C PHE A 58 0.64 22.99 11.49
N GLY A 59 0.58 23.59 12.68
CA GLY A 59 1.44 24.69 13.10
C GLY A 59 2.69 24.24 13.87
N SER A 60 2.79 22.96 14.22
CA SER A 60 3.85 22.44 15.08
C SER A 60 5.20 22.38 14.38
N ASP A 61 6.28 22.42 15.17
CA ASP A 61 7.64 22.24 14.65
C ASP A 61 7.85 20.82 14.09
N GLU A 62 7.11 19.83 14.58
CA GLU A 62 7.12 18.45 14.08
C GLU A 62 6.52 18.37 12.67
N TRP A 63 5.40 19.06 12.43
CA TRP A 63 4.82 19.17 11.09
C TRP A 63 5.78 19.87 10.12
N ARG A 64 6.41 20.96 10.55
CA ARG A 64 7.39 21.70 9.72
C ARG A 64 8.58 20.83 9.35
N ARG A 65 9.14 20.09 10.30
CA ARG A 65 10.24 19.15 10.02
C ARG A 65 9.83 18.07 9.04
N LEU A 66 8.63 17.51 9.19
CA LEU A 66 8.12 16.50 8.28
C LEU A 66 7.96 17.04 6.84
N ILE A 67 7.50 18.28 6.69
CA ILE A 67 7.40 18.96 5.39
C ILE A 67 8.78 19.21 4.78
N ASP A 68 9.74 19.69 5.58
CA ASP A 68 11.12 19.92 5.11
C ASP A 68 11.78 18.61 4.66
N ASP A 69 11.58 17.52 5.40
CA ASP A 69 12.09 16.19 5.05
C ASP A 69 11.43 15.65 3.77
N GLU A 70 10.11 15.82 3.61
CA GLU A 70 9.40 15.46 2.38
C GLU A 70 9.93 16.25 1.18
N THR A 71 10.12 17.55 1.32
CA THR A 71 10.61 18.42 0.23
C THR A 71 12.02 18.00 -0.19
N LYS A 72 12.89 17.69 0.77
CA LYS A 72 14.24 17.18 0.50
C LYS A 72 14.18 15.85 -0.24
N PHE A 73 13.39 14.91 0.26
CA PHE A 73 13.25 13.58 -0.33
C PHE A 73 12.70 13.64 -1.77
N THR A 74 11.70 14.48 -2.01
CA THR A 74 11.13 14.70 -3.35
C THR A 74 12.17 15.29 -4.31
N ASN A 75 12.98 16.26 -3.85
CA ASN A 75 14.07 16.84 -4.65
C ASN A 75 15.17 15.81 -4.97
N ASP A 76 15.61 15.02 -3.98
CA ASP A 76 16.61 13.96 -4.15
C ASP A 76 16.13 12.91 -5.18
N CYS A 77 14.83 12.61 -5.20
CA CYS A 77 14.21 11.75 -6.20
C CYS A 77 14.28 12.36 -7.60
N TYR A 78 13.97 13.65 -7.77
CA TYR A 78 14.07 14.34 -9.06
C TYR A 78 15.51 14.42 -9.56
N GLU A 79 16.49 14.68 -8.69
CA GLU A 79 17.91 14.70 -9.07
C GLU A 79 18.39 13.31 -9.51
N SER A 80 17.93 12.25 -8.85
CA SER A 80 18.29 10.87 -9.19
C SER A 80 17.72 10.43 -10.54
N LEU A 81 16.57 10.95 -10.96
CA LEU A 81 15.95 10.66 -12.25
C LEU A 81 16.48 11.50 -13.41
N ASN A 82 17.11 12.65 -13.13
CA ASN A 82 17.72 13.53 -14.13
C ASN A 82 19.21 13.19 -14.43
N LYS A 83 19.71 12.05 -13.93
CA LYS A 83 21.03 11.48 -14.26
C LYS A 83 20.91 10.36 -15.30
#